data_AF-A0A922D458-F1
#
_entry.id   AF-A0A922D458-F1
#
_cell.length_a   1.000
_cell.length_b   1.000
_cell.length_c   1.000
_cell.angle_alpha   90.00
_cell.angle_beta   90.00
_cell.angle_gamma   90.00
#
_symmetry.space_group_name_H-M   'P 1'
#
loop_
_entity.id
_entity.type
_entity.pdbx_description
1 polymer ?
#
loop_
_entity_poly.entity_id
_entity_poly.type
_entity_poly.pdbx_seq_one_letter_code
_entity_poly.pdbx_strand_id
1 'polypeptide(L)'
;MRRGESLRLEDVMILDQSVFLGVADIHDRYRDMRLDVDNMSYEELLALEERIGNVSTGLSEKTILNRLRQRICSIAVGSQLDAEPCCICQEEYNEGDDLGTLECGHNLCPVCKTTALTK
;
A
#
# COMPACT_ATOMS: atom_id res chain seq x y z
N MET A 1 -7.48 -39.75 -4.67
CA MET A 1 -6.11 -39.81 -4.11
C MET A 1 -5.60 -38.39 -4.02
N ARG A 2 -5.34 -37.91 -2.80
CA ARG A 2 -4.87 -36.56 -2.48
C ARG A 2 -3.45 -36.34 -3.00
N ARG A 3 -3.11 -35.11 -3.39
CA ARG A 3 -1.82 -34.51 -3.01
C ARG A 3 -2.14 -33.20 -2.31
N GLY A 4 -2.01 -33.24 -0.99
CA GLY A 4 -2.32 -32.12 -0.11
C GLY A 4 -1.32 -30.99 -0.33
N GLU A 5 -1.86 -29.80 -0.53
CA GLU A 5 -1.11 -28.56 -0.46
C GLU A 5 -0.90 -28.25 1.03
N SER A 6 0.36 -28.04 1.40
CA SER A 6 0.75 -27.62 2.75
C SER A 6 0.37 -26.16 2.92
N LEU A 7 -0.86 -25.89 3.35
CA LEU A 7 -1.27 -24.56 3.82
C LEU A 7 -0.27 -24.12 4.89
N ARG A 8 0.31 -22.93 4.72
CA ARG A 8 1.22 -22.37 5.71
C ARG A 8 0.40 -22.01 6.95
N LEU A 9 1.03 -22.07 8.12
CA LEU A 9 0.38 -21.74 9.40
C LEU A 9 -0.19 -20.30 9.40
N GLU A 10 0.37 -19.44 8.56
CA GLU A 10 -0.03 -18.06 8.32
C GLU A 10 -1.36 -17.97 7.52
N ASP A 11 -1.60 -18.88 6.57
CA ASP A 11 -2.83 -18.93 5.75
C ASP A 11 -4.06 -19.42 6.54
N VAL A 12 -3.84 -20.13 7.65
CA VAL A 12 -4.91 -20.58 8.55
C VAL A 12 -5.39 -19.43 9.46
N MET A 13 -4.55 -18.42 9.68
CA MET A 13 -4.93 -17.29 10.54
C MET A 13 -5.92 -16.33 9.87
N ILE A 14 -6.16 -16.47 8.57
CA ILE A 14 -7.16 -15.72 7.83
C ILE A 14 -8.53 -16.41 7.89
N LEU A 15 -8.59 -17.74 8.07
CA LEU A 15 -9.84 -18.50 7.96
C LEU A 15 -10.55 -18.82 9.29
N ASP A 16 -9.92 -18.65 10.46
CA ASP A 16 -10.55 -19.03 11.75
C ASP A 16 -10.90 -17.89 12.70
N GLN A 17 -11.24 -16.71 12.15
CA GLN A 17 -11.99 -15.70 12.90
C GLN A 17 -13.52 -15.96 12.86
N SER A 18 -13.96 -16.85 11.97
CA SER A 18 -15.37 -17.19 11.75
C SER A 18 -15.93 -18.19 12.77
N VAL A 19 -15.08 -19.01 13.41
CA VAL A 19 -15.51 -20.06 14.35
C VAL A 19 -15.51 -19.60 15.81
N PHE A 20 -14.77 -18.54 16.16
CA PHE A 20 -14.60 -18.15 17.57
C PHE A 20 -15.59 -17.11 18.12
N LEU A 21 -16.34 -16.38 17.28
CA LEU A 21 -17.10 -15.23 17.77
C LEU A 21 -18.44 -15.03 17.05
N GLY A 22 -19.44 -15.81 17.45
CA GLY A 22 -20.80 -15.29 17.40
C GLY A 22 -20.86 -13.98 18.21
N VAL A 23 -21.30 -12.88 17.59
CA VAL A 23 -21.73 -11.63 18.25
C VAL A 23 -20.63 -10.66 18.73
N ALA A 24 -19.56 -10.40 17.97
CA ALA A 24 -18.92 -9.08 18.08
C ALA A 24 -18.55 -8.52 16.71
N ASP A 25 -19.41 -7.60 16.28
CA ASP A 25 -19.09 -6.48 15.41
C ASP A 25 -17.62 -6.06 15.56
N ILE A 26 -16.85 -6.18 14.47
CA ILE A 26 -15.49 -5.64 14.38
C ILE A 26 -15.68 -4.12 14.33
N HIS A 27 -15.90 -3.52 15.50
CA HIS A 27 -16.23 -2.11 15.64
C HIS A 27 -15.05 -1.31 15.08
N ASP A 28 -15.23 -0.72 13.89
CA ASP A 28 -14.29 0.23 13.32
C ASP A 28 -14.16 1.41 14.30
N ARG A 29 -13.10 1.39 15.11
CA ARG A 29 -12.85 2.39 16.17
C ARG A 29 -12.70 3.80 15.64
N TYR A 30 -12.47 3.96 14.34
CA TYR A 30 -12.24 5.25 13.70
C TYR A 30 -13.44 5.72 12.88
N ARG A 31 -14.57 5.00 12.89
CA ARG A 31 -15.78 5.36 12.13
C ARG A 31 -16.19 6.82 12.36
N ASP A 32 -16.15 7.29 13.59
CA ASP A 32 -16.54 8.66 13.97
C ASP A 32 -15.56 9.74 13.49
N MET A 33 -14.32 9.37 13.12
CA MET A 33 -13.33 10.30 12.57
C MET A 33 -13.40 10.40 11.03
N ARG A 34 -14.15 9.51 10.37
CA ARG A 34 -14.26 9.47 8.91
C ARG A 34 -15.29 10.48 8.45
N LEU A 35 -14.95 11.25 7.42
CA LEU A 35 -15.89 12.12 6.73
C LEU A 35 -16.75 11.28 5.78
N ASP A 36 -18.07 11.49 5.80
CA ASP A 36 -19.03 10.85 4.90
C ASP A 36 -19.09 11.58 3.56
N VAL A 37 -18.05 11.39 2.75
CA VAL A 37 -17.86 12.08 1.46
C VAL A 37 -18.94 11.66 0.45
N ASP A 38 -19.44 10.43 0.53
CA ASP A 38 -20.41 9.88 -0.43
C ASP A 38 -21.79 10.54 -0.36
N ASN A 39 -22.13 11.13 0.80
CA ASN A 39 -23.40 11.80 1.01
C ASN A 39 -23.29 13.35 0.98
N MET A 40 -22.12 13.91 0.65
CA MET A 40 -21.93 15.35 0.51
C MET A 40 -22.44 15.87 -0.84
N SER A 41 -22.99 17.07 -0.86
CA SER A 41 -23.32 17.78 -2.10
C SER A 41 -22.06 18.31 -2.81
N TYR A 42 -22.19 18.61 -4.10
CA TYR A 42 -21.09 19.17 -4.90
C TYR A 42 -20.51 20.46 -4.29
N GLU A 43 -21.36 21.37 -3.81
CA GLU A 43 -20.93 22.63 -3.19
C GLU A 43 -20.18 22.40 -1.86
N GLU A 44 -20.61 21.41 -1.08
CA GLU A 44 -19.93 21.06 0.16
C GLU A 44 -18.56 20.42 -0.09
N LEU A 45 -18.41 19.63 -1.16
CA LEU A 45 -17.11 19.09 -1.59
C LEU A 45 -16.16 20.20 -2.03
N LEU A 46 -16.67 21.21 -2.76
CA LEU A 46 -15.87 22.36 -3.18
C LEU A 46 -15.41 23.19 -1.98
N ALA A 47 -16.30 23.45 -1.02
CA ALA A 47 -15.95 24.14 0.23
C ALA A 47 -14.95 23.32 1.07
N LEU A 48 -15.04 21.99 1.03
CA LEU A 48 -14.08 21.11 1.69
C LEU A 48 -12.69 21.21 1.06
N GLU A 49 -12.60 21.21 -0.27
CA GLU A 49 -11.34 21.41 -1.02
C GLU A 49 -10.68 22.73 -0.63
N GLU A 50 -11.43 23.84 -0.63
CA GLU A 50 -10.92 25.16 -0.24
C GLU A 50 -10.44 25.19 1.22
N ARG A 51 -11.20 24.56 2.12
CA ARG A 51 -10.89 24.53 3.55
C ARG A 51 -9.63 23.70 3.86
N ILE A 52 -9.44 22.57 3.18
CA ILE A 52 -8.26 21.71 3.37
C ILE A 52 -7.05 22.31 2.64
N GLY A 53 -7.26 22.87 1.45
CA GLY A 53 -6.22 23.44 0.60
C GLY A 53 -5.30 22.39 -0.01
N ASN A 54 -4.16 22.85 -0.53
CA ASN A 54 -3.13 22.00 -1.14
C ASN A 54 -1.88 21.95 -0.26
N VAL A 55 -1.30 20.76 -0.09
CA VAL A 55 -0.07 20.53 0.65
C VAL A 55 0.99 19.99 -0.30
N SER A 56 2.04 20.79 -0.54
CA SER A 56 3.15 20.43 -1.42
C SER A 56 4.39 20.01 -0.62
N THR A 57 4.30 18.90 0.13
CA THR A 57 5.40 18.38 0.97
C THR A 57 6.34 17.41 0.23
N GLY A 58 6.48 17.58 -1.09
CA GLY A 58 7.36 16.74 -1.90
C GLY A 58 8.85 16.93 -1.56
N LEU A 59 9.66 15.94 -1.94
CA LEU A 59 11.11 15.95 -1.80
C LEU A 59 11.78 16.57 -3.03
N SER A 60 12.97 17.13 -2.83
CA SER A 60 13.83 17.52 -3.97
C SER A 60 14.41 16.27 -4.65
N GLU A 61 14.60 16.32 -5.96
CA GLU A 61 15.23 15.23 -6.74
C GLU A 61 16.57 14.79 -6.13
N LYS A 62 17.38 15.76 -5.67
CA LYS A 62 18.65 15.49 -4.98
C LYS A 62 18.45 14.67 -3.69
N THR A 63 17.41 14.98 -2.92
CA THR A 63 17.10 14.21 -1.70
C THR A 63 16.68 12.79 -2.05
N ILE A 64 15.85 12.63 -3.09
CA ILE A 64 15.39 11.32 -3.55
C ILE A 64 16.59 10.47 -3.99
N LEU A 65 17.46 10.99 -4.86
CA LEU A 65 18.65 10.27 -5.33
C LEU A 65 19.61 9.88 -4.22
N ASN A 66 19.74 10.70 -3.17
CA ASN A 66 20.65 10.42 -2.05
C ASN A 66 20.09 9.42 -1.04
N ARG A 67 18.76 9.30 -0.92
CA ARG A 67 18.08 8.54 0.14
C ARG A 67 17.43 7.26 -0.36
N LEU A 68 17.03 7.23 -1.62
CA LEU A 68 16.38 6.10 -2.25
C LEU A 68 17.43 5.10 -2.76
N ARG A 69 17.36 3.86 -2.28
CA ARG A 69 18.23 2.78 -2.78
C ARG A 69 17.60 2.18 -4.03
N GLN A 70 18.34 2.16 -5.13
CA GLN A 70 17.88 1.54 -6.37
C GLN A 70 18.14 0.03 -6.35
N ARG A 71 17.16 -0.75 -6.81
CA ARG A 71 17.24 -2.21 -6.90
C ARG A 71 16.49 -2.70 -8.13
N ILE A 72 17.10 -3.58 -8.90
CA ILE A 72 16.41 -4.25 -10.00
C ILE A 72 15.62 -5.43 -9.44
N CYS A 73 14.33 -5.50 -9.77
CA CYS A 73 13.48 -6.63 -9.46
C CYS A 73 14.00 -7.86 -10.20
N SER A 74 14.35 -8.91 -9.45
CA SER A 74 14.82 -10.18 -10.02
C SER A 74 13.88 -11.27 -9.52
N ILE A 75 13.05 -11.79 -10.42
CA ILE A 75 12.15 -12.89 -10.12
C ILE A 75 12.93 -14.19 -10.32
N ALA A 76 13.85 -14.50 -9.40
CA ALA A 76 14.55 -15.78 -9.48
C ALA A 76 13.53 -16.92 -9.31
N VAL A 77 13.58 -17.90 -10.21
CA VAL A 77 12.73 -19.10 -10.19
C VAL A 77 12.97 -19.84 -8.87
N GLY A 78 12.07 -19.66 -7.90
CA GLY A 78 12.14 -20.26 -6.56
C GLY A 78 12.17 -19.27 -5.39
N SER A 79 12.29 -17.96 -5.64
CA SER A 79 12.17 -16.91 -4.62
C SER A 79 11.04 -15.93 -4.98
N GLN A 80 9.83 -16.45 -5.19
CA GLN A 80 8.63 -15.67 -4.91
C GLN A 80 8.62 -15.41 -3.39
N LEU A 81 9.45 -14.47 -2.94
CA LEU A 81 9.38 -13.93 -1.61
C LEU A 81 8.35 -12.82 -1.72
N ASP A 82 7.10 -13.09 -1.30
CA ASP A 82 6.11 -12.15 -0.76
C ASP A 82 6.40 -10.66 -1.01
N ALA A 83 6.56 -10.27 -2.27
CA ALA A 83 6.93 -8.91 -2.60
C ALA A 83 5.64 -8.13 -2.56
N GLU A 84 5.42 -7.41 -1.45
CA GLU A 84 4.29 -6.50 -1.34
C GLU A 84 4.26 -5.59 -2.59
N PRO A 85 3.08 -5.36 -3.18
CA PRO A 85 2.96 -4.48 -4.32
C PRO A 85 3.43 -3.07 -3.97
N CYS A 86 3.60 -2.22 -4.98
CA CYS A 86 3.96 -0.84 -4.76
C CYS A 86 3.01 -0.18 -3.75
N CYS A 87 3.54 0.33 -2.63
CA CYS A 87 2.70 0.88 -1.55
C CYS A 87 1.93 2.16 -1.92
N ILE A 88 2.14 2.67 -3.15
CA ILE A 88 1.47 3.87 -3.69
C ILE A 88 0.40 3.50 -4.70
N CYS A 89 0.74 2.75 -5.77
CA CYS A 89 -0.23 2.37 -6.81
C CYS A 89 -0.87 0.99 -6.61
N GLN A 90 -0.37 0.19 -5.66
CA GLN A 90 -0.81 -1.19 -5.37
C GLN A 90 -0.63 -2.17 -6.54
N GLU A 91 0.21 -1.83 -7.52
CA GLU A 91 0.55 -2.70 -8.64
C GLU A 91 1.73 -3.64 -8.29
N GLU A 92 1.71 -4.84 -8.87
CA GLU A 92 2.78 -5.84 -8.75
C GLU A 92 4.03 -5.44 -9.55
N TYR A 93 5.19 -5.98 -9.16
CA TYR A 93 6.45 -5.73 -9.84
C TYR A 93 6.74 -6.78 -10.91
N ASN A 94 7.28 -6.32 -12.04
CA ASN A 94 7.74 -7.17 -13.12
C ASN A 94 9.24 -7.45 -13.01
N GLU A 95 9.68 -8.53 -13.66
CA GLU A 95 11.10 -8.84 -13.78
C GLU A 95 11.83 -7.71 -14.53
N GLY A 96 12.93 -7.21 -13.96
CA GLY A 96 13.69 -6.11 -14.53
C GLY A 96 13.22 -4.71 -14.11
N ASP A 97 12.14 -4.58 -13.32
CA ASP A 97 11.70 -3.28 -12.82
C ASP A 97 12.75 -2.63 -11.92
N ASP A 98 13.08 -1.37 -12.18
CA ASP A 98 13.98 -0.57 -11.35
C ASP A 98 13.20 0.00 -10.15
N LEU A 99 13.22 -0.73 -9.04
CA LEU A 99 12.53 -0.40 -7.81
C LEU A 99 13.32 0.63 -7.00
N GLY A 100 12.58 1.48 -6.27
CA GLY A 100 13.13 2.37 -5.26
C GLY A 100 12.80 1.89 -3.85
N THR A 101 13.80 1.56 -3.03
CA THR A 101 13.62 1.20 -1.62
C THR A 101 13.88 2.40 -0.72
N LEU A 102 12.89 2.76 0.10
CA LEU A 102 12.99 3.82 1.10
C LEU A 102 13.78 3.36 2.33
N GLU A 103 14.28 4.30 3.14
CA GLU A 103 14.99 3.99 4.40
C GLU A 103 14.12 3.21 5.41
N CYS A 104 12.79 3.34 5.32
CA CYS A 104 11.83 2.58 6.12
C CYS A 104 11.56 1.15 5.60
N GLY A 105 12.21 0.74 4.50
CA GLY A 105 12.13 -0.62 3.96
C GLY A 105 11.07 -0.84 2.88
N HIS A 106 10.14 0.11 2.67
CA HIS A 106 9.12 0.00 1.62
C HIS A 106 9.69 0.19 0.22
N ASN A 107 9.13 -0.53 -0.75
CA ASN A 107 9.52 -0.49 -2.16
C ASN A 107 8.51 0.31 -2.99
N LEU A 108 9.02 0.99 -4.01
CA LEU A 108 8.27 1.82 -4.95
C LEU A 108 8.56 1.38 -6.37
N CYS A 109 7.53 1.40 -7.23
CA CYS A 109 7.69 1.09 -8.65
C CYS A 109 8.46 2.22 -9.39
N PRO A 110 8.94 1.97 -10.63
CA PRO A 110 9.71 2.96 -11.40
C PRO A 110 8.98 4.29 -11.59
N VAL A 111 7.64 4.26 -11.68
CA VAL A 111 6.80 5.45 -11.85
C VAL A 111 6.66 6.18 -10.52
N CYS A 112 6.11 5.53 -9.49
CA CYS A 112 5.81 6.17 -8.21
C CYS A 112 7.05 6.71 -7.48
N LYS A 113 8.22 6.07 -7.65
CA LYS A 113 9.45 6.56 -7.02
C LYS A 113 9.88 7.95 -7.54
N THR A 114 9.46 8.34 -8.74
CA THR A 114 9.73 9.66 -9.30
C THR A 114 8.52 10.58 -9.12
N THR A 115 7.32 10.14 -9.50
CA THR A 115 6.14 11.02 -9.54
C THR A 115 5.54 11.33 -8.17
N ALA A 116 5.55 10.36 -7.24
CA ALA A 116 4.88 10.53 -5.95
C ALA A 116 5.78 11.18 -4.88
N LEU A 117 7.10 11.14 -5.07
CA LEU A 117 8.06 11.68 -4.10
C LEU A 117 8.50 13.12 -4.43
N THR A 118 8.38 13.57 -5.67
CA THR A 118 8.86 14.90 -6.09
C THR A 118 7.91 16.03 -5.67
N LYS A 119 8.50 17.20 -5.38
CA LYS A 119 7.77 18.47 -5.22
C LYS A 119 7.43 19.12 -6.56
#